data_AF-A0A364XWB2-F1
#
_entry.id   AF-A0A364XWB2-F1
#
_cell.length_a   1.000
_cell.length_b   1.000
_cell.length_c   1.000
_cell.angle_alpha   90.00
_cell.angle_beta   90.00
_cell.angle_gamma   90.00
#
_symmetry.space_group_name_H-M   'P 1'
#
loop_
_entity.id
_entity.type
_entity.pdbx_description
1 polymer ?
#
loop_
_entity_poly.entity_id
_entity_poly.type
_entity_poly.pdbx_seq_one_letter_code
_entity_poly.pdbx_strand_id
1 'polypeptide(L)'
;MITSSGVFILLVIFILTLLIVNRRYLIALFFAPMLFIACKDGESQEDPKPITLATETPVDGVRIAWDRRTLKKLSPSSSGYSGYARMIVLDDASLFCVFENDGKIQKTTSSDGGVTWSTPVTIAVGDDGIAATVPEILLLADKSLLLSYNMRPHGTPVPSKRFGIRVSRSTNGGVDWSAPKTVYEAGHEFANGCWEPAQIQLPSGEIQLFIANEGPYTSSNEQEITMFRSNDNGDTWNVGEKVSFRAGHRDGMPVPLILNNRNEIILSIEDNGIIPTEFKPMIIRTSLQDSWKNAPVLASSVSREQPMDKLNRMVGAKYGGAPFIRQLKSNEVVLSYQSNEFRKDNIWDRSDMVVCIGDDSGKNFNRKSRPFYFTDNTRSCMWNSLCVADDKTIWAIGSTNAFGNKSEVWIIKGIVLPNMVARKQSLAVDGESEEDLWTKSPQAFIGGFGNTRLMLNTSYDDQMLYFTVKIEDENVKGGTNISLVDGFRLYIDPMNKGSIGPDQGIFSLAVTASGVVSFQQGAAATWKEEESSGIVVKNKNVTGGYQSEIGIPWSKLGGKVSLDKRIGFHACLYESVTGSQHVYEEPLQGNVNNAAYSWSTLILK
;
A
#
# COMPACT_ATOMS: atom_id res chain seq x y z
N MET A 1 -65.93 -13.41 46.27
CA MET A 1 -65.06 -12.27 46.60
C MET A 1 -63.67 -12.55 46.05
N ILE A 2 -63.09 -11.54 45.42
CA ILE A 2 -61.92 -11.52 44.54
C ILE A 2 -60.67 -12.17 45.16
N THR A 3 -59.84 -12.85 44.34
CA THR A 3 -58.42 -12.51 44.12
C THR A 3 -57.80 -13.34 42.98
N SER A 4 -56.99 -12.62 42.21
CA SER A 4 -56.31 -12.97 40.97
C SER A 4 -55.09 -13.88 41.18
N SER A 5 -54.88 -14.87 40.29
CA SER A 5 -53.59 -15.32 39.73
C SER A 5 -53.80 -16.65 38.98
N GLY A 6 -53.50 -16.72 37.67
CA GLY A 6 -53.35 -18.02 37.00
C GLY A 6 -53.74 -18.12 35.53
N VAL A 7 -53.19 -17.28 34.64
CA VAL A 7 -53.01 -17.63 33.20
C VAL A 7 -51.78 -16.92 32.65
N PHE A 8 -50.61 -17.26 33.19
CA PHE A 8 -49.31 -17.13 32.55
C PHE A 8 -48.61 -18.44 32.90
N ILE A 9 -47.98 -19.10 31.92
CA ILE A 9 -47.52 -20.52 31.94
C ILE A 9 -48.53 -21.49 31.29
N LEU A 10 -48.75 -21.30 29.98
CA LEU A 10 -49.08 -22.41 29.07
C LEU A 10 -48.78 -22.10 27.58
N LEU A 11 -48.29 -20.90 27.25
CA LEU A 11 -47.87 -20.52 25.89
C LEU A 11 -46.35 -20.62 25.63
N VAL A 12 -45.54 -20.98 26.64
CA VAL A 12 -44.06 -21.01 26.54
C VAL A 12 -43.50 -22.38 26.13
N ILE A 13 -44.33 -23.42 26.00
CA ILE A 13 -43.86 -24.80 25.73
C ILE A 13 -44.13 -25.27 24.28
N PHE A 14 -44.87 -24.50 23.46
CA PHE A 14 -45.16 -24.90 22.07
C PHE A 14 -44.24 -24.27 21.00
N ILE A 15 -43.42 -23.27 21.37
CA ILE A 15 -42.52 -22.57 20.42
C ILE A 15 -41.07 -23.14 20.46
N LEU A 16 -40.76 -24.03 21.41
CA LEU A 16 -39.40 -24.54 21.62
C LEU A 16 -39.09 -25.93 21.03
N THR A 17 -39.99 -26.50 20.20
CA THR A 17 -39.82 -27.86 19.65
C THR A 17 -39.75 -27.93 18.11
N LEU A 18 -39.50 -26.81 17.40
CA LEU A 18 -39.42 -26.81 15.92
C LEU A 18 -38.19 -26.11 15.33
N LEU A 19 -37.15 -25.88 16.13
CA LEU A 19 -35.86 -25.33 15.70
C LEU A 19 -34.71 -26.33 15.92
N ILE A 20 -34.91 -27.58 15.47
CA ILE A 20 -33.82 -28.53 15.20
C ILE A 20 -34.19 -29.27 13.90
N VAL A 21 -33.21 -29.39 12.98
CA VAL A 21 -33.20 -30.11 11.68
C VAL A 21 -33.40 -29.27 10.40
N ASN A 22 -32.29 -28.66 9.96
CA ASN A 22 -31.69 -28.65 8.61
C ASN A 22 -32.52 -28.82 7.30
N ARG A 23 -32.21 -27.90 6.35
CA ARG A 23 -32.15 -27.97 4.86
C ARG A 23 -33.32 -27.47 3.98
N ARG A 24 -33.03 -26.32 3.35
CA ARG A 24 -33.02 -26.01 1.89
C ARG A 24 -34.35 -25.94 1.08
N TYR A 25 -34.58 -24.73 0.52
CA TYR A 25 -35.44 -24.33 -0.61
C TYR A 25 -36.96 -24.43 -0.33
N LEU A 26 -37.84 -23.45 -0.59
CA LEU A 26 -38.12 -22.72 -1.84
C LEU A 26 -39.30 -21.72 -1.57
N ILE A 27 -39.53 -20.74 -2.47
CA ILE A 27 -40.78 -19.96 -2.74
C ILE A 27 -40.94 -18.69 -1.87
N ALA A 28 -40.80 -17.45 -2.37
CA ALA A 28 -41.43 -16.73 -3.50
C ALA A 28 -42.75 -16.01 -3.15
N LEU A 29 -42.87 -14.79 -3.71
CA LEU A 29 -44.07 -13.94 -3.86
C LEU A 29 -44.86 -13.57 -2.60
N PHE A 30 -44.79 -12.29 -2.22
CA PHE A 30 -45.99 -11.48 -1.93
C PHE A 30 -45.58 -10.00 -1.96
N PHE A 31 -46.11 -9.22 -2.90
CA PHE A 31 -46.58 -7.84 -2.66
C PHE A 31 -47.23 -7.26 -3.92
N ALA A 32 -48.57 -7.24 -3.92
CA ALA A 32 -49.50 -6.22 -4.43
C ALA A 32 -50.91 -6.86 -4.53
N PRO A 33 -52.05 -6.11 -4.51
CA PRO A 33 -52.23 -4.66 -4.38
C PRO A 33 -53.31 -4.27 -3.32
N MET A 34 -53.34 -3.00 -2.89
CA MET A 34 -54.61 -2.34 -2.55
C MET A 34 -54.57 -0.87 -2.94
N LEU A 35 -55.61 -0.48 -3.68
CA LEU A 35 -55.85 0.83 -4.26
C LEU A 35 -57.10 1.42 -3.60
N PHE A 36 -57.10 2.76 -3.49
CA PHE A 36 -58.15 3.70 -3.09
C PHE A 36 -58.39 3.93 -1.59
N ILE A 37 -58.13 5.17 -1.16
CA ILE A 37 -59.16 6.13 -0.69
C ILE A 37 -58.63 7.58 -0.82
N ALA A 38 -59.45 8.39 -1.50
CA ALA A 38 -59.74 9.83 -1.38
C ALA A 38 -58.63 10.91 -1.36
N CYS A 39 -58.78 11.83 -2.32
CA CYS A 39 -58.21 13.17 -2.35
C CYS A 39 -58.48 13.97 -1.07
N LYS A 40 -57.45 14.67 -0.59
CA LYS A 40 -57.60 15.93 0.13
C LYS A 40 -56.41 16.84 -0.19
N ASP A 41 -56.70 18.12 -0.22
CA ASP A 41 -56.03 19.16 -0.98
C ASP A 41 -54.60 19.51 -0.52
N GLY A 42 -53.78 19.88 -1.50
CA GLY A 42 -52.92 21.07 -1.40
C GLY A 42 -51.73 21.01 -0.44
N GLU A 43 -50.85 20.03 -0.57
CA GLU A 43 -49.46 20.21 -0.17
C GLU A 43 -48.59 20.26 -1.43
N SER A 44 -47.92 21.40 -1.63
CA SER A 44 -46.86 21.52 -2.62
C SER A 44 -45.86 20.40 -2.37
N GLN A 45 -45.72 19.46 -3.32
CA GLN A 45 -44.52 18.63 -3.40
C GLN A 45 -43.35 19.60 -3.52
N GLU A 46 -42.62 19.83 -2.42
CA GLU A 46 -41.28 20.39 -2.53
C GLU A 46 -40.52 19.40 -3.43
N ASP A 47 -40.12 19.88 -4.61
CA ASP A 47 -39.19 19.14 -5.45
C ASP A 47 -38.01 18.68 -4.56
N PRO A 48 -37.59 17.41 -4.64
CA PRO A 48 -36.49 16.93 -3.82
C PRO A 48 -35.30 17.86 -4.04
N LYS A 49 -34.84 18.50 -2.95
CA LYS A 49 -33.72 19.44 -3.01
C LYS A 49 -32.55 18.77 -3.75
N PRO A 50 -31.91 19.47 -4.71
CA PRO A 50 -30.77 18.91 -5.43
C PRO A 50 -29.73 18.40 -4.44
N ILE A 51 -29.40 17.11 -4.51
CA ILE A 51 -28.33 16.53 -3.71
C ILE A 51 -27.02 17.16 -4.20
N THR A 52 -26.44 18.03 -3.39
CA THR A 52 -25.10 18.57 -3.62
C THR A 52 -24.10 17.67 -2.91
N LEU A 53 -23.19 17.06 -3.66
CA LEU A 53 -22.15 16.22 -3.06
C LEU A 53 -21.07 17.08 -2.41
N ALA A 54 -20.52 16.58 -1.30
CA ALA A 54 -19.35 17.19 -0.70
C ALA A 54 -18.13 17.06 -1.61
N THR A 55 -17.21 18.02 -1.48
CA THR A 55 -15.93 18.03 -2.18
C THR A 55 -14.79 17.96 -1.17
N GLU A 56 -13.66 17.47 -1.63
CA GLU A 56 -12.42 17.39 -0.87
C GLU A 56 -11.30 18.03 -1.68
N THR A 57 -10.23 18.44 -1.00
CA THR A 57 -9.05 18.97 -1.69
C THR A 57 -8.47 17.86 -2.58
N PRO A 58 -8.30 18.09 -3.89
CA PRO A 58 -7.75 17.08 -4.76
C PRO A 58 -6.33 16.65 -4.34
N VAL A 59 -6.08 15.35 -4.40
CA VAL A 59 -4.83 14.72 -4.01
C VAL A 59 -3.88 14.71 -5.20
N ASP A 60 -2.92 15.63 -5.17
CA ASP A 60 -1.84 15.74 -6.14
C ASP A 60 -0.65 14.82 -5.83
N GLY A 61 0.29 14.73 -6.77
CA GLY A 61 1.59 14.09 -6.58
C GLY A 61 1.70 12.69 -7.19
N VAL A 62 2.85 12.06 -6.97
CA VAL A 62 3.18 10.78 -7.59
C VAL A 62 2.24 9.64 -7.15
N ARG A 63 2.07 8.65 -8.02
CA ARG A 63 1.45 7.34 -7.73
C ARG A 63 2.51 6.23 -7.85
N ILE A 64 2.25 5.07 -7.27
CA ILE A 64 3.05 3.86 -7.50
C ILE A 64 2.12 2.80 -8.08
N ALA A 65 2.46 2.30 -9.26
CA ALA A 65 1.81 1.15 -9.87
C ALA A 65 2.72 -0.08 -9.77
N TRP A 66 2.16 -1.25 -9.48
CA TRP A 66 2.95 -2.47 -9.27
C TRP A 66 2.90 -3.35 -10.51
N ASP A 67 4.01 -3.96 -10.91
CA ASP A 67 4.06 -4.87 -12.06
C ASP A 67 4.12 -6.32 -11.60
N ARG A 68 2.98 -7.02 -11.67
CA ARG A 68 2.84 -8.43 -11.29
C ARG A 68 3.81 -9.34 -12.03
N ARG A 69 4.20 -9.02 -13.27
CA ARG A 69 5.12 -9.84 -14.07
C ARG A 69 6.56 -9.80 -13.54
N THR A 70 6.86 -8.87 -12.63
CA THR A 70 8.17 -8.79 -11.94
C THR A 70 8.22 -9.54 -10.62
N LEU A 71 7.11 -10.17 -10.21
CA LEU A 71 7.04 -10.92 -8.96
C LEU A 71 8.08 -12.04 -8.94
N LYS A 72 8.95 -12.04 -7.93
CA LYS A 72 10.06 -12.99 -7.85
C LYS A 72 10.33 -13.44 -6.42
N LYS A 73 10.52 -14.76 -6.25
CA LYS A 73 10.98 -15.34 -4.98
C LYS A 73 12.49 -15.19 -4.85
N LEU A 74 12.94 -14.73 -3.69
CA LEU A 74 14.36 -14.64 -3.34
C LEU A 74 14.82 -15.74 -2.38
N SER A 75 13.93 -16.26 -1.53
CA SER A 75 14.29 -17.28 -0.55
C SER A 75 14.49 -18.67 -1.19
N PRO A 76 15.37 -19.51 -0.63
CA PRO A 76 15.55 -20.89 -1.10
C PRO A 76 14.28 -21.74 -0.93
N SER A 77 13.97 -22.61 -1.90
CA SER A 77 12.81 -23.51 -1.82
C SER A 77 12.91 -24.57 -0.70
N SER A 78 14.13 -24.88 -0.24
CA SER A 78 14.40 -25.87 0.80
C SER A 78 14.07 -25.39 2.22
N SER A 79 13.94 -24.07 2.43
CA SER A 79 13.81 -23.48 3.77
C SER A 79 12.48 -23.80 4.44
N GLY A 80 12.45 -23.92 5.76
CA GLY A 80 11.21 -24.07 6.53
C GLY A 80 10.47 -22.74 6.67
N TYR A 81 11.23 -21.69 7.00
CA TYR A 81 10.80 -20.31 7.11
C TYR A 81 11.82 -19.37 6.47
N SER A 82 11.32 -18.40 5.70
CA SER A 82 12.07 -17.22 5.31
C SER A 82 11.22 -15.96 5.46
N GLY A 83 11.82 -14.87 5.91
CA GLY A 83 11.10 -13.61 6.07
C GLY A 83 11.96 -12.45 6.55
N TYR A 84 11.29 -11.37 6.94
CA TYR A 84 11.89 -10.16 7.50
C TYR A 84 13.02 -9.60 6.63
N ALA A 85 12.77 -9.46 5.33
CA ALA A 85 13.78 -9.08 4.37
C ALA A 85 14.00 -7.55 4.30
N ARG A 86 15.23 -7.15 3.99
CA ARG A 86 15.67 -5.75 3.82
C ARG A 86 16.54 -5.64 2.59
N MET A 87 16.33 -4.57 1.83
CA MET A 87 17.04 -4.33 0.58
C MET A 87 17.58 -2.90 0.53
N ILE A 88 18.81 -2.77 0.05
CA ILE A 88 19.46 -1.49 -0.28
C ILE A 88 20.02 -1.54 -1.70
N VAL A 89 20.30 -0.36 -2.25
CA VAL A 89 21.08 -0.20 -3.49
C VAL A 89 22.51 0.15 -3.11
N LEU A 90 23.48 -0.56 -3.69
CA LEU A 90 24.91 -0.28 -3.53
C LEU A 90 25.38 0.80 -4.50
N ASP A 91 26.60 1.32 -4.31
CA ASP A 91 27.15 2.39 -5.15
C ASP A 91 27.30 2.01 -6.64
N ASP A 92 27.49 0.73 -6.92
CA ASP A 92 27.55 0.18 -8.28
C ASP A 92 26.16 -0.08 -8.87
N ALA A 93 25.10 0.44 -8.23
CA ALA A 93 23.69 0.24 -8.53
C ALA A 93 23.18 -1.20 -8.37
N SER A 94 23.97 -2.12 -7.82
CA SER A 94 23.49 -3.46 -7.50
C SER A 94 22.49 -3.45 -6.34
N LEU A 95 21.52 -4.35 -6.39
CA LEU A 95 20.57 -4.59 -5.29
C LEU A 95 21.18 -5.59 -4.32
N PHE A 96 21.17 -5.26 -3.04
CA PHE A 96 21.65 -6.14 -1.96
C PHE A 96 20.51 -6.41 -0.98
N CYS A 97 20.07 -7.67 -0.89
CA CYS A 97 18.95 -8.09 -0.06
C CYS A 97 19.44 -9.03 1.04
N VAL A 98 19.05 -8.76 2.28
CA VAL A 98 19.25 -9.66 3.44
C VAL A 98 17.91 -10.13 3.98
N PHE A 99 17.86 -11.34 4.53
CA PHE A 99 16.64 -11.90 5.11
C PHE A 99 16.94 -12.98 6.14
N GLU A 100 15.98 -13.22 7.03
CA GLU A 100 16.01 -14.34 7.96
C GLU A 100 15.63 -15.64 7.23
N ASN A 101 16.38 -16.70 7.50
CA ASN A 101 16.15 -18.03 6.96
C ASN A 101 16.47 -19.10 8.00
N ASP A 102 15.44 -19.75 8.56
CA ASP A 102 15.58 -20.82 9.56
C ASP A 102 16.55 -20.46 10.71
N GLY A 103 16.40 -19.26 11.28
CA GLY A 103 17.22 -18.76 12.40
C GLY A 103 18.64 -18.33 12.04
N LYS A 104 18.91 -18.09 10.76
CA LYS A 104 20.17 -17.54 10.21
C LYS A 104 19.86 -16.32 9.36
N ILE A 105 20.87 -15.48 9.11
CA ILE A 105 20.75 -14.37 8.15
C ILE A 105 21.44 -14.76 6.85
N GLN A 106 20.72 -14.61 5.75
CA GLN A 106 21.24 -14.81 4.40
C GLN A 106 21.23 -13.51 3.60
N LYS A 107 22.12 -13.41 2.61
CA LYS A 107 22.09 -12.38 1.57
C LYS A 107 21.88 -12.96 0.18
N THR A 108 21.34 -12.16 -0.73
CA THR A 108 21.36 -12.35 -2.18
C THR A 108 21.51 -11.00 -2.87
N THR A 109 22.11 -10.99 -4.07
CA THR A 109 22.38 -9.76 -4.81
C THR A 109 21.93 -9.85 -6.27
N SER A 110 21.63 -8.70 -6.87
CA SER A 110 21.33 -8.56 -8.30
C SER A 110 22.13 -7.40 -8.89
N SER A 111 22.80 -7.65 -10.01
CA SER A 111 23.60 -6.63 -10.75
C SER A 111 22.91 -6.15 -12.03
N ASP A 112 21.67 -6.58 -12.28
CA ASP A 112 20.92 -6.31 -13.51
C ASP A 112 19.52 -5.70 -13.23
N GLY A 113 19.41 -4.93 -12.14
CA GLY A 113 18.17 -4.24 -11.79
C GLY A 113 17.04 -5.19 -11.38
N GLY A 114 17.38 -6.30 -10.71
CA GLY A 114 16.45 -7.27 -10.14
C GLY A 114 15.99 -8.38 -11.10
N VAL A 115 16.53 -8.45 -12.31
CA VAL A 115 16.15 -9.45 -13.32
C VAL A 115 16.67 -10.84 -12.92
N THR A 116 17.94 -10.95 -12.56
CA THR A 116 18.56 -12.17 -12.02
C THR A 116 19.14 -11.91 -10.63
N TRP A 117 19.25 -12.98 -9.83
CA TRP A 117 19.69 -12.92 -8.45
C TRP A 117 20.68 -14.06 -8.17
N SER A 118 21.69 -13.78 -7.36
CA SER A 118 22.64 -14.80 -6.91
C SER A 118 21.98 -15.82 -6.00
N THR A 119 22.55 -17.03 -5.93
CA THR A 119 22.17 -17.99 -4.88
C THR A 119 22.35 -17.37 -3.50
N PRO A 120 21.37 -17.50 -2.58
CA PRO A 120 21.51 -16.97 -1.24
C PRO A 120 22.68 -17.60 -0.46
N VAL A 121 23.41 -16.79 0.30
CA VAL A 121 24.53 -17.22 1.16
C VAL A 121 24.33 -16.76 2.59
N THR A 122 24.66 -17.61 3.57
CA THR A 122 24.58 -17.28 5.00
C THR A 122 25.69 -16.32 5.38
N ILE A 123 25.32 -15.20 6.03
CA ILE A 123 26.25 -14.14 6.47
C ILE A 123 26.26 -13.93 7.98
N ALA A 124 25.24 -14.44 8.69
CA ALA A 124 25.27 -14.52 10.14
C ALA A 124 24.51 -15.76 10.63
N VAL A 125 24.98 -16.31 11.74
CA VAL A 125 24.34 -17.43 12.46
C VAL A 125 24.14 -17.03 13.91
N GLY A 126 23.13 -17.64 14.52
CA GLY A 126 22.93 -17.53 15.96
C GLY A 126 23.85 -18.47 16.76
N ASP A 127 23.78 -18.35 18.08
CA ASP A 127 24.52 -19.21 19.01
C ASP A 127 23.67 -20.45 19.39
N ASP A 128 24.20 -21.35 20.23
CA ASP A 128 23.43 -22.51 20.69
C ASP A 128 22.11 -22.10 21.38
N GLY A 129 20.98 -22.52 20.84
CA GLY A 129 19.63 -22.17 21.33
C GLY A 129 19.24 -20.71 21.16
N ILE A 130 19.96 -19.93 20.36
CA ILE A 130 19.66 -18.53 20.04
C ILE A 130 19.71 -18.36 18.52
N ALA A 131 18.61 -17.94 17.90
CA ALA A 131 18.54 -17.69 16.47
C ALA A 131 19.07 -16.28 16.12
N ALA A 132 19.65 -16.13 14.93
CA ALA A 132 19.87 -14.82 14.32
C ALA A 132 18.65 -14.48 13.46
N THR A 133 17.96 -13.40 13.80
CA THR A 133 16.63 -13.05 13.28
C THR A 133 16.56 -11.56 12.94
N VAL A 134 15.52 -11.17 12.18
CA VAL A 134 15.14 -9.75 12.03
C VAL A 134 16.33 -8.85 11.59
N PRO A 135 16.93 -9.12 10.40
CA PRO A 135 18.10 -8.38 9.96
C PRO A 135 17.75 -6.98 9.45
N GLU A 136 18.72 -6.08 9.54
CA GLU A 136 18.76 -4.77 8.88
C GLU A 136 20.13 -4.54 8.26
N ILE A 137 20.17 -3.78 7.16
CA ILE A 137 21.39 -3.51 6.41
C ILE A 137 21.50 -2.02 6.08
N LEU A 138 22.68 -1.45 6.31
CA LEU A 138 22.99 -0.05 5.98
C LEU A 138 24.29 0.02 5.18
N LEU A 139 24.26 0.77 4.08
CA LEU A 139 25.46 1.22 3.37
C LEU A 139 25.97 2.50 4.05
N LEU A 140 27.20 2.44 4.56
CA LEU A 140 27.86 3.57 5.22
C LEU A 140 28.54 4.49 4.19
N ALA A 141 28.84 5.72 4.62
CA ALA A 141 29.50 6.74 3.80
C ALA A 141 30.89 6.33 3.30
N ASP A 142 31.58 5.45 4.03
CA ASP A 142 32.88 4.87 3.65
C ASP A 142 32.75 3.62 2.75
N LYS A 143 31.53 3.32 2.30
CA LYS A 143 31.14 2.22 1.42
C LYS A 143 31.19 0.84 2.05
N SER A 144 31.43 0.76 3.36
CA SER A 144 31.24 -0.48 4.11
C SER A 144 29.75 -0.75 4.37
N LEU A 145 29.41 -2.01 4.58
CA LEU A 145 28.07 -2.47 4.94
C LEU A 145 28.02 -2.79 6.43
N LEU A 146 27.01 -2.27 7.13
CA LEU A 146 26.71 -2.61 8.52
C LEU A 146 25.46 -3.50 8.56
N LEU A 147 25.63 -4.76 8.93
CA LEU A 147 24.55 -5.69 9.21
C LEU A 147 24.21 -5.62 10.70
N SER A 148 22.93 -5.44 11.00
CA SER A 148 22.39 -5.48 12.37
C SER A 148 21.33 -6.56 12.45
N TYR A 149 21.28 -7.32 13.55
CA TYR A 149 20.32 -8.41 13.69
C TYR A 149 20.03 -8.73 15.15
N ASN A 150 18.85 -9.32 15.38
CA ASN A 150 18.36 -9.68 16.69
C ASN A 150 18.75 -11.13 17.03
N MET A 151 19.39 -11.31 18.17
CA MET A 151 19.67 -12.60 18.80
C MET A 151 18.46 -13.03 19.61
N ARG A 152 17.77 -14.08 19.18
CA ARG A 152 16.48 -14.52 19.74
C ARG A 152 16.57 -15.93 20.34
N PRO A 153 16.55 -16.07 21.67
CA PRO A 153 16.42 -17.37 22.31
C PRO A 153 15.17 -18.12 21.83
N HIS A 154 15.25 -19.44 21.70
CA HIS A 154 14.12 -20.29 21.34
C HIS A 154 13.98 -21.48 22.30
N GLY A 155 12.76 -22.01 22.39
CA GLY A 155 12.42 -23.04 23.36
C GLY A 155 12.15 -22.46 24.76
N THR A 156 12.37 -23.28 25.79
CA THR A 156 12.19 -22.86 27.18
C THR A 156 13.20 -21.76 27.54
N PRO A 157 12.77 -20.64 28.15
CA PRO A 157 13.68 -19.58 28.60
C PRO A 157 14.79 -20.11 29.51
N VAL A 158 16.04 -19.72 29.23
CA VAL A 158 17.23 -20.07 30.03
C VAL A 158 17.98 -18.77 30.36
N PRO A 159 18.33 -18.48 31.62
CA PRO A 159 18.97 -17.21 32.00
C PRO A 159 20.26 -16.87 31.25
N SER A 160 21.01 -17.87 30.80
CA SER A 160 22.23 -17.68 30.00
C SER A 160 21.98 -17.40 28.51
N LYS A 161 20.73 -17.54 28.04
CA LYS A 161 20.33 -17.31 26.64
C LYS A 161 19.45 -16.07 26.60
N ARG A 162 20.04 -14.92 26.27
CA ARG A 162 19.39 -13.61 26.34
C ARG A 162 19.01 -13.12 24.96
N PHE A 163 17.93 -12.32 24.92
CA PHE A 163 17.64 -11.50 23.76
C PHE A 163 18.72 -10.44 23.60
N GLY A 164 19.15 -10.18 22.38
CA GLY A 164 20.19 -9.19 22.14
C GLY A 164 20.20 -8.63 20.73
N ILE A 165 21.04 -7.64 20.53
CA ILE A 165 21.26 -6.98 19.25
C ILE A 165 22.74 -7.06 18.93
N ARG A 166 23.06 -7.61 17.76
CA ARG A 166 24.43 -7.73 17.27
C ARG A 166 24.59 -6.98 15.96
N VAL A 167 25.82 -6.53 15.74
CA VAL A 167 26.25 -5.91 14.49
C VAL A 167 27.48 -6.61 13.93
N SER A 168 27.60 -6.63 12.61
CA SER A 168 28.81 -7.07 11.89
C SER A 168 29.02 -6.16 10.68
N ARG A 169 30.28 -5.94 10.30
CA ARG A 169 30.65 -5.00 9.24
C ARG A 169 31.38 -5.72 8.11
N SER A 170 31.09 -5.32 6.88
CA SER A 170 31.80 -5.75 5.68
C SER A 170 32.42 -4.56 4.97
N THR A 171 33.71 -4.64 4.63
CA THR A 171 34.44 -3.60 3.90
C THR A 171 34.68 -3.97 2.42
N ASN A 172 34.14 -5.10 1.97
CA ASN A 172 34.36 -5.65 0.62
C ASN A 172 33.05 -6.04 -0.08
N GLY A 173 32.02 -5.21 0.05
CA GLY A 173 30.73 -5.42 -0.65
C GLY A 173 29.92 -6.61 -0.13
N GLY A 174 30.09 -6.96 1.15
CA GLY A 174 29.36 -8.06 1.79
C GLY A 174 29.91 -9.44 1.45
N VAL A 175 31.14 -9.56 0.93
CA VAL A 175 31.81 -10.86 0.68
C VAL A 175 32.19 -11.49 2.01
N ASP A 176 32.93 -10.75 2.84
CA ASP A 176 33.33 -11.17 4.19
C ASP A 176 32.80 -10.22 5.25
N TRP A 177 32.67 -10.72 6.47
CA TRP A 177 32.06 -10.03 7.60
C TRP A 177 32.95 -10.12 8.83
N SER A 178 33.04 -9.03 9.60
CA SER A 178 33.76 -9.00 10.86
C SER A 178 33.14 -9.95 11.89
N ALA A 179 33.90 -10.31 12.93
CA ALA A 179 33.32 -10.94 14.10
C ALA A 179 32.15 -10.08 14.64
N PRO A 180 31.02 -10.69 15.03
CA PRO A 180 29.86 -9.94 15.47
C PRO A 180 30.11 -9.30 16.84
N LYS A 181 29.61 -8.07 17.03
CA LYS A 181 29.69 -7.31 18.26
C LYS A 181 28.30 -7.15 18.87
N THR A 182 28.16 -7.39 20.17
CA THR A 182 26.90 -7.15 20.89
C THR A 182 26.78 -5.67 21.22
N VAL A 183 25.68 -5.06 20.79
CA VAL A 183 25.32 -3.67 21.11
C VAL A 183 24.51 -3.61 22.39
N TYR A 184 23.60 -4.57 22.58
CA TYR A 184 22.69 -4.60 23.72
C TYR A 184 22.23 -6.03 24.04
N GLU A 185 21.96 -6.30 25.32
CA GLU A 185 21.31 -7.51 25.81
C GLU A 185 20.13 -7.13 26.72
N ALA A 186 18.95 -7.69 26.43
CA ALA A 186 17.75 -7.58 27.26
C ALA A 186 17.63 -8.80 28.19
N GLY A 187 16.42 -9.15 28.62
CA GLY A 187 16.17 -10.34 29.41
C GLY A 187 16.27 -11.64 28.59
N HIS A 188 15.77 -12.73 29.17
CA HIS A 188 15.78 -14.07 28.57
C HIS A 188 14.36 -14.62 28.36
N GLU A 189 13.33 -13.89 28.80
CA GLU A 189 11.94 -14.23 28.60
C GLU A 189 11.38 -13.40 27.44
N PHE A 190 10.39 -13.95 26.74
CA PHE A 190 9.77 -13.24 25.61
C PHE A 190 9.18 -11.89 26.01
N ALA A 191 8.71 -11.72 27.25
CA ALA A 191 8.07 -10.48 27.72
C ALA A 191 9.06 -9.37 28.12
N ASN A 192 10.37 -9.66 28.16
CA ASN A 192 11.41 -8.68 28.55
C ASN A 192 12.56 -8.66 27.53
N GLY A 193 12.22 -8.89 26.26
CA GLY A 193 13.17 -8.95 25.15
C GLY A 193 13.57 -7.59 24.57
N CYS A 194 14.36 -7.65 23.51
CA CYS A 194 14.61 -6.53 22.61
C CYS A 194 14.54 -7.01 21.16
N TRP A 195 14.18 -6.08 20.27
CA TRP A 195 13.69 -6.42 18.94
C TRP A 195 14.11 -5.39 17.89
N GLU A 196 14.08 -5.84 16.63
CA GLU A 196 13.94 -4.98 15.44
C GLU A 196 14.96 -3.85 15.35
N PRO A 197 16.25 -4.17 15.18
CA PRO A 197 17.26 -3.15 14.94
C PRO A 197 16.97 -2.42 13.63
N ALA A 198 17.00 -1.09 13.65
CA ALA A 198 16.96 -0.25 12.47
C ALA A 198 17.93 0.92 12.59
N GLN A 199 18.52 1.39 11.49
CA GLN A 199 19.66 2.31 11.59
C GLN A 199 19.74 3.32 10.45
N ILE A 200 20.34 4.47 10.75
CA ILE A 200 20.71 5.55 9.82
C ILE A 200 22.14 6.02 10.14
N GLN A 201 22.81 6.62 9.15
CA GLN A 201 24.03 7.39 9.37
C GLN A 201 23.75 8.85 9.09
N LEU A 202 24.04 9.71 10.06
CA LEU A 202 23.92 11.16 9.93
C LEU A 202 25.01 11.72 8.99
N PRO A 203 24.82 12.92 8.43
CA PRO A 203 25.86 13.59 7.64
C PRO A 203 27.19 13.80 8.39
N SER A 204 27.17 13.80 9.72
CA SER A 204 28.37 13.87 10.56
C SER A 204 29.21 12.58 10.57
N GLY A 205 28.66 11.47 10.08
CA GLY A 205 29.24 10.13 10.19
C GLY A 205 28.74 9.33 11.39
N GLU A 206 28.04 9.96 12.35
CA GLU A 206 27.41 9.26 13.48
C GLU A 206 26.36 8.27 12.97
N ILE A 207 26.44 7.02 13.45
CA ILE A 207 25.40 6.01 13.22
C ILE A 207 24.46 6.00 14.41
N GLN A 208 23.16 6.04 14.13
CA GLN A 208 22.11 5.84 15.12
C GLN A 208 21.40 4.51 14.84
N LEU A 209 21.38 3.62 15.84
CA LEU A 209 20.70 2.31 15.79
C LEU A 209 19.56 2.30 16.81
N PHE A 210 18.34 2.06 16.35
CA PHE A 210 17.10 2.05 17.10
C PHE A 210 16.61 0.62 17.29
N ILE A 211 16.01 0.32 18.45
CA ILE A 211 15.42 -0.99 18.79
C ILE A 211 14.09 -0.79 19.50
N ALA A 212 13.20 -1.77 19.41
CA ALA A 212 12.07 -1.87 20.34
C ALA A 212 12.53 -2.64 21.58
N ASN A 213 12.31 -2.08 22.78
CA ASN A 213 12.93 -2.57 24.01
C ASN A 213 11.91 -2.75 25.13
N GLU A 214 11.74 -4.00 25.58
CA GLU A 214 10.93 -4.37 26.74
C GLU A 214 11.82 -4.65 27.96
N GLY A 215 13.14 -4.72 27.79
CA GLY A 215 14.10 -5.04 28.85
C GLY A 215 13.99 -4.19 30.13
N PRO A 216 13.76 -2.86 30.04
CA PRO A 216 13.52 -2.02 31.21
C PRO A 216 12.19 -2.26 31.94
N TYR A 217 11.26 -3.03 31.35
CA TYR A 217 9.86 -3.14 31.78
C TYR A 217 9.51 -4.56 32.22
N THR A 218 10.13 -5.05 33.29
CA THR A 218 9.90 -6.44 33.76
C THR A 218 8.61 -6.65 34.57
N SER A 219 7.83 -5.59 34.79
CA SER A 219 6.59 -5.63 35.59
C SER A 219 5.36 -5.11 34.83
N SER A 220 5.49 -4.84 33.53
CA SER A 220 4.41 -4.38 32.64
C SER A 220 4.61 -4.95 31.23
N ASN A 221 3.64 -4.74 30.33
CA ASN A 221 3.75 -5.10 28.91
C ASN A 221 4.21 -3.91 28.05
N GLU A 222 4.90 -2.94 28.67
CA GLU A 222 5.33 -1.71 28.01
C GLU A 222 6.57 -1.96 27.14
N GLN A 223 6.68 -1.16 26.07
CA GLN A 223 7.80 -1.22 25.14
C GLN A 223 8.18 0.20 24.74
N GLU A 224 9.47 0.53 24.83
CA GLU A 224 10.03 1.79 24.38
C GLU A 224 10.83 1.62 23.09
N ILE A 225 11.14 2.74 22.43
CA ILE A 225 12.23 2.76 21.46
C ILE A 225 13.49 3.26 22.15
N THR A 226 14.53 2.43 22.15
CA THR A 226 15.88 2.79 22.61
C THR A 226 16.79 3.00 21.41
N MET A 227 17.70 3.99 21.46
CA MET A 227 18.66 4.29 20.40
C MET A 227 20.10 4.29 20.93
N PHE A 228 21.02 3.75 20.15
CA PHE A 228 22.45 3.69 20.39
C PHE A 228 23.20 4.50 19.34
N ARG A 229 24.36 5.03 19.71
CA ARG A 229 25.23 5.82 18.82
C ARG A 229 26.59 5.20 18.64
N SER A 230 27.12 5.26 17.43
CA SER A 230 28.51 4.96 17.10
C SER A 230 29.12 6.11 16.30
N ASN A 231 30.35 6.49 16.65
CA ASN A 231 31.15 7.52 15.97
C ASN A 231 32.35 6.93 15.19
N ASP A 232 32.42 5.60 15.11
CA ASP A 232 33.53 4.83 14.56
C ASP A 232 33.03 3.70 13.64
N ASN A 233 32.02 4.01 12.82
CA ASN A 233 31.45 3.09 11.82
C ASN A 233 30.98 1.74 12.40
N GLY A 234 30.39 1.76 13.60
CA GLY A 234 29.80 0.60 14.27
C GLY A 234 30.77 -0.18 15.14
N ASP A 235 31.98 0.33 15.37
CA ASP A 235 33.00 -0.39 16.14
C ASP A 235 32.77 -0.36 17.65
N THR A 236 32.31 0.77 18.18
CA THR A 236 31.89 0.97 19.57
C THR A 236 30.56 1.70 19.65
N TRP A 237 29.84 1.49 20.77
CA TRP A 237 28.49 2.00 20.98
C TRP A 237 28.34 2.62 22.37
N ASN A 238 27.51 3.65 22.50
CA ASN A 238 27.18 4.26 23.79
C ASN A 238 26.23 3.37 24.63
N VAL A 239 25.98 3.80 25.87
CA VAL A 239 24.85 3.30 26.65
C VAL A 239 23.57 3.88 26.03
N GLY A 240 22.65 3.02 25.58
CA GLY A 240 21.47 3.42 24.82
C GLY A 240 20.57 4.42 25.54
N GLU A 241 19.83 5.21 24.75
CA GLU A 241 18.93 6.28 25.21
C GLU A 241 17.50 6.01 24.78
N LYS A 242 16.55 6.23 25.68
CA LYS A 242 15.11 6.14 25.38
C LYS A 242 14.68 7.31 24.50
N VAL A 243 14.31 7.06 23.25
CA VAL A 243 13.89 8.11 22.29
C VAL A 243 12.38 8.24 22.16
N SER A 244 11.62 7.18 22.42
CA SER A 244 10.16 7.21 22.36
C SER A 244 9.55 6.35 23.46
N PHE A 245 8.48 6.84 24.07
CA PHE A 245 7.73 6.07 25.05
C PHE A 245 6.28 6.54 25.18
N ARG A 246 5.35 5.59 25.21
CA ARG A 246 3.96 5.82 25.61
C ARG A 246 3.61 4.93 26.80
N ALA A 247 3.37 5.54 27.95
CA ALA A 247 3.01 4.82 29.18
C ALA A 247 1.77 3.94 28.97
N GLY A 248 1.83 2.69 29.46
CA GLY A 248 0.79 1.67 29.32
C GLY A 248 0.68 1.02 27.95
N HIS A 249 1.58 1.35 27.01
CA HIS A 249 1.48 0.96 25.60
C HIS A 249 2.83 0.49 25.05
N ARG A 250 2.82 0.06 23.79
CA ARG A 250 3.99 -0.47 23.09
C ARG A 250 4.32 0.41 21.90
N ASP A 251 5.53 0.97 21.90
CA ASP A 251 6.17 1.52 20.71
C ASP A 251 7.10 0.44 20.12
N GLY A 252 6.81 -0.03 18.91
CA GLY A 252 7.53 -1.16 18.29
C GLY A 252 8.01 -0.87 16.86
N MET A 253 8.82 -1.78 16.31
CA MET A 253 9.26 -1.80 14.91
C MET A 253 9.73 -0.43 14.37
N PRO A 254 10.75 0.20 14.98
CA PRO A 254 11.24 1.49 14.55
C PRO A 254 11.88 1.41 13.16
N VAL A 255 11.60 2.39 12.29
CA VAL A 255 12.34 2.57 11.02
C VAL A 255 12.69 4.05 10.84
N PRO A 256 13.97 4.45 10.97
CA PRO A 256 14.40 5.83 10.85
C PRO A 256 14.57 6.27 9.39
N LEU A 257 14.37 7.56 9.14
CA LEU A 257 14.61 8.23 7.86
C LEU A 257 15.07 9.67 8.10
N ILE A 258 16.20 10.02 7.50
CA ILE A 258 16.62 11.42 7.36
C ILE A 258 15.89 12.00 6.16
N LEU A 259 15.10 13.05 6.35
CA LEU A 259 14.36 13.66 5.25
C LEU A 259 15.29 14.49 4.37
N ASN A 260 15.27 14.25 3.06
CA ASN A 260 15.98 15.10 2.11
C ASN A 260 15.42 16.52 2.18
N ASN A 261 16.32 17.50 2.12
CA ASN A 261 15.99 18.93 2.10
C ASN A 261 15.20 19.43 3.31
N ARG A 262 15.12 18.63 4.39
CA ARG A 262 14.52 19.01 5.67
C ARG A 262 15.51 18.63 6.76
N ASN A 263 15.83 19.56 7.65
CA ASN A 263 16.80 19.35 8.72
C ASN A 263 16.22 18.47 9.84
N GLU A 264 15.69 17.30 9.50
CA GLU A 264 14.77 16.50 10.31
C GLU A 264 15.05 14.99 10.14
N ILE A 265 14.93 14.27 11.26
CA ILE A 265 14.86 12.81 11.32
C ILE A 265 13.41 12.47 11.67
N ILE A 266 12.81 11.58 10.88
CA ILE A 266 11.54 10.94 11.24
C ILE A 266 11.75 9.45 11.51
N LEU A 267 10.89 8.90 12.35
CA LEU A 267 10.92 7.52 12.80
C LEU A 267 9.49 6.97 12.70
N SER A 268 9.27 5.99 11.82
CA SER A 268 8.00 5.26 11.82
C SER A 268 8.03 4.18 12.90
N ILE A 269 6.96 4.08 13.68
CA ILE A 269 6.78 3.06 14.72
C ILE A 269 5.36 2.48 14.63
N GLU A 270 5.15 1.28 15.15
CA GLU A 270 3.81 0.83 15.53
C GLU A 270 3.49 1.24 16.97
N ASP A 271 2.29 1.76 17.20
CA ASP A 271 1.79 2.25 18.49
C ASP A 271 0.38 1.70 18.72
N ASN A 272 0.16 1.01 19.85
CA ASN A 272 -1.16 0.45 20.22
C ASN A 272 -1.99 1.34 21.16
N GLY A 273 -1.55 2.57 21.42
CA GLY A 273 -2.23 3.54 22.27
C GLY A 273 -3.20 4.49 21.58
N ILE A 274 -3.49 4.26 20.29
CA ILE A 274 -4.56 4.95 19.57
C ILE A 274 -5.89 4.25 19.88
N ILE A 275 -6.92 5.01 20.25
CA ILE A 275 -8.24 4.47 20.63
C ILE A 275 -9.14 4.32 19.38
N PRO A 276 -9.84 3.17 19.21
CA PRO A 276 -9.75 1.95 20.03
C PRO A 276 -8.40 1.23 19.87
N THR A 277 -7.89 0.69 20.98
CA THR A 277 -6.53 0.14 21.10
C THR A 277 -6.30 -1.00 20.13
N GLU A 278 -5.41 -0.75 19.17
CA GLU A 278 -4.85 -1.72 18.23
C GLU A 278 -3.66 -1.02 17.56
N PHE A 279 -2.61 -1.74 17.19
CA PHE A 279 -1.44 -1.15 16.54
C PHE A 279 -1.83 -0.33 15.30
N LYS A 280 -1.27 0.88 15.24
CA LYS A 280 -1.33 1.81 14.10
C LYS A 280 0.08 2.31 13.80
N PRO A 281 0.38 2.65 12.53
CA PRO A 281 1.60 3.36 12.21
C PRO A 281 1.53 4.76 12.80
N MET A 282 2.61 5.19 13.44
CA MET A 282 2.82 6.54 13.94
C MET A 282 4.16 7.08 13.43
N ILE A 283 4.26 8.40 13.32
CA ILE A 283 5.53 9.08 13.03
C ILE A 283 5.98 9.83 14.25
N ILE A 284 7.24 9.64 14.60
CA ILE A 284 7.97 10.40 15.60
C ILE A 284 9.05 11.22 14.92
N ARG A 285 9.32 12.43 15.39
CA ARG A 285 10.26 13.36 14.73
C ARG A 285 11.18 14.09 15.70
N THR A 286 12.37 14.43 15.20
CA THR A 286 13.32 15.37 15.82
C THR A 286 14.06 16.13 14.72
N SER A 287 14.61 17.31 15.02
CA SER A 287 15.52 17.99 14.09
C SER A 287 16.90 17.33 14.10
N LEU A 288 17.67 17.44 13.01
CA LEU A 288 19.07 16.97 12.98
C LEU A 288 19.95 17.69 14.03
N GLN A 289 19.62 18.94 14.38
CA GLN A 289 20.36 19.69 15.40
C GLN A 289 20.05 19.20 16.83
N ASP A 290 18.77 18.92 17.10
CA ASP A 290 18.32 18.34 18.35
C ASP A 290 18.84 16.92 18.50
N SER A 291 18.68 16.08 17.47
CA SER A 291 19.18 14.71 17.42
C SER A 291 18.84 13.91 18.68
N TRP A 292 17.57 14.01 19.09
CA TRP A 292 17.00 13.35 20.26
C TRP A 292 17.48 13.87 21.62
N LYS A 293 18.12 15.04 21.72
CA LYS A 293 18.51 15.64 23.01
C LYS A 293 17.32 15.95 23.92
N ASN A 294 16.14 16.19 23.35
CA ASN A 294 14.89 16.44 24.08
C ASN A 294 14.00 15.19 24.21
N ALA A 295 14.55 14.00 24.01
CA ALA A 295 13.86 12.73 24.20
C ALA A 295 13.51 12.44 25.69
N PRO A 296 12.56 11.51 25.98
CA PRO A 296 11.77 10.74 25.02
C PRO A 296 10.59 11.51 24.44
N VAL A 297 10.19 11.16 23.22
CA VAL A 297 8.93 11.63 22.63
C VAL A 297 7.75 10.90 23.28
N LEU A 298 7.06 11.61 24.17
CA LEU A 298 5.93 11.11 24.94
C LEU A 298 4.60 11.11 24.17
N ALA A 299 3.58 10.47 24.74
CA ALA A 299 2.23 10.33 24.18
C ALA A 299 1.56 11.65 23.75
N SER A 300 1.76 12.72 24.53
CA SER A 300 1.18 14.05 24.30
C SER A 300 2.06 14.98 23.48
N SER A 301 3.24 14.50 23.03
CA SER A 301 4.17 15.33 22.28
C SER A 301 3.64 15.64 20.89
N VAL A 302 3.77 16.89 20.47
CA VAL A 302 3.52 17.31 19.08
C VAL A 302 4.45 16.62 18.08
N SER A 303 5.57 16.08 18.56
CA SER A 303 6.50 15.27 17.76
C SER A 303 6.05 13.82 17.58
N ARG A 304 4.86 13.42 18.06
CA ARG A 304 4.23 12.12 17.80
C ARG A 304 2.90 12.34 17.05
N GLU A 305 2.82 11.90 15.81
CA GLU A 305 1.69 12.21 14.92
C GLU A 305 1.12 10.95 14.25
N GLN A 306 -0.20 10.93 14.04
CA GLN A 306 -0.83 9.96 13.14
C GLN A 306 -0.52 10.39 11.69
N PRO A 307 0.21 9.58 10.90
CA PRO A 307 0.65 9.96 9.57
C PRO A 307 -0.49 10.08 8.55
N MET A 308 -1.52 9.27 8.72
CA MET A 308 -2.58 9.12 7.72
C MET A 308 -3.45 10.37 7.60
N ASP A 309 -3.72 10.74 6.35
CA ASP A 309 -4.78 11.71 6.03
C ASP A 309 -6.13 11.26 6.59
N LYS A 310 -7.02 12.22 6.88
CA LYS A 310 -8.32 11.98 7.52
C LYS A 310 -9.16 10.91 6.82
N LEU A 311 -9.12 10.81 5.49
CA LEU A 311 -9.91 9.85 4.70
C LEU A 311 -9.24 8.48 4.60
N ASN A 312 -7.95 8.41 4.97
CA ASN A 312 -7.12 7.21 4.87
C ASN A 312 -6.83 6.57 6.24
N ARG A 313 -7.27 7.19 7.34
CA ARG A 313 -7.12 6.62 8.68
C ARG A 313 -7.84 5.29 8.78
N MET A 314 -7.14 4.30 9.31
CA MET A 314 -7.76 3.03 9.70
C MET A 314 -8.74 3.29 10.84
N VAL A 315 -9.96 2.78 10.70
CA VAL A 315 -11.03 2.95 11.68
C VAL A 315 -11.18 1.72 12.58
N GLY A 316 -11.59 1.93 13.82
CA GLY A 316 -11.95 0.84 14.72
C GLY A 316 -10.78 -0.12 15.03
N ALA A 317 -11.11 -1.40 15.15
CA ALA A 317 -10.18 -2.49 15.51
C ALA A 317 -9.31 -2.99 14.33
N LYS A 318 -9.11 -2.17 13.29
CA LYS A 318 -8.24 -2.55 12.18
C LYS A 318 -6.77 -2.47 12.58
N TYR A 319 -6.03 -3.54 12.37
CA TYR A 319 -4.60 -3.60 12.63
C TYR A 319 -3.82 -2.91 11.52
N GLY A 320 -2.80 -2.14 11.90
CA GLY A 320 -1.77 -1.63 11.00
C GLY A 320 -0.44 -1.52 11.75
N GLY A 321 0.41 -2.52 11.58
CA GLY A 321 1.70 -2.60 12.27
C GLY A 321 2.85 -2.82 11.30
N ALA A 322 4.04 -3.08 11.85
CA ALA A 322 5.30 -3.22 11.14
C ALA A 322 5.51 -2.17 10.03
N PRO A 323 5.51 -0.87 10.38
CA PRO A 323 5.69 0.18 9.40
C PRO A 323 7.12 0.19 8.87
N PHE A 324 7.27 0.66 7.63
CA PHE A 324 8.55 0.87 7.01
C PHE A 324 8.51 2.12 6.14
N ILE A 325 9.51 2.99 6.26
CA ILE A 325 9.46 4.32 5.65
C ILE A 325 10.67 4.57 4.72
N ARG A 326 10.40 5.20 3.58
CA ARG A 326 11.40 5.64 2.58
C ARG A 326 10.97 6.96 1.95
N GLN A 327 11.87 7.63 1.26
CA GLN A 327 11.57 8.85 0.50
C GLN A 327 11.86 8.64 -0.98
N LEU A 328 10.92 9.06 -1.83
CA LEU A 328 11.11 9.09 -3.28
C LEU A 328 12.03 10.24 -3.68
N LYS A 329 12.60 10.18 -4.89
CA LYS A 329 13.42 11.27 -5.45
C LYS A 329 12.64 12.57 -5.68
N SER A 330 11.32 12.49 -5.79
CA SER A 330 10.40 13.63 -5.85
C SER A 330 10.16 14.29 -4.47
N ASN A 331 10.79 13.77 -3.41
CA ASN A 331 10.69 14.13 -2.00
C ASN A 331 9.45 13.63 -1.26
N GLU A 332 8.39 13.16 -1.93
CA GLU A 332 7.29 12.49 -1.22
C GLU A 332 7.79 11.29 -0.41
N VAL A 333 7.22 11.13 0.79
CA VAL A 333 7.54 10.03 1.70
C VAL A 333 6.57 8.88 1.46
N VAL A 334 7.10 7.66 1.45
CA VAL A 334 6.36 6.41 1.28
C VAL A 334 6.43 5.60 2.56
N LEU A 335 5.28 5.17 3.03
CA LEU A 335 5.11 4.34 4.21
C LEU A 335 4.47 3.03 3.76
N SER A 336 5.11 1.90 4.06
CA SER A 336 4.43 0.62 4.03
C SER A 336 4.11 0.15 5.44
N TYR A 337 3.08 -0.68 5.57
CA TYR A 337 2.68 -1.32 6.81
C TYR A 337 1.89 -2.59 6.48
N GLN A 338 1.81 -3.52 7.41
CA GLN A 338 0.95 -4.70 7.27
C GLN A 338 -0.40 -4.43 7.91
N SER A 339 -1.49 -4.69 7.19
CA SER A 339 -2.83 -4.39 7.67
C SER A 339 -3.87 -5.43 7.29
N ASN A 340 -4.87 -5.57 8.17
CA ASN A 340 -6.09 -6.32 7.94
C ASN A 340 -7.27 -5.41 7.51
N GLU A 341 -7.00 -4.17 7.09
CA GLU A 341 -8.04 -3.20 6.67
C GLU A 341 -8.88 -3.71 5.50
N PHE A 342 -8.31 -4.56 4.64
CA PHE A 342 -9.00 -5.20 3.52
C PHE A 342 -9.58 -6.59 3.84
N ARG A 343 -9.54 -7.02 5.10
CA ARG A 343 -10.07 -8.30 5.58
C ARG A 343 -11.37 -8.10 6.37
N LYS A 344 -12.23 -9.12 6.42
CA LYS A 344 -13.49 -9.04 7.20
C LYS A 344 -13.36 -9.54 8.65
N ASP A 345 -12.35 -10.35 8.91
CA ASP A 345 -12.19 -11.13 10.15
C ASP A 345 -11.28 -10.50 11.19
N ASN A 346 -10.63 -9.37 10.85
CA ASN A 346 -9.71 -8.63 11.72
C ASN A 346 -8.57 -9.47 12.32
N ILE A 347 -8.15 -10.55 11.65
CA ILE A 347 -7.02 -11.35 12.11
C ILE A 347 -5.72 -10.72 11.59
N TRP A 348 -4.84 -10.30 12.51
CA TRP A 348 -3.64 -9.54 12.17
C TRP A 348 -2.60 -10.37 11.40
N ASP A 349 -2.44 -11.66 11.69
CA ASP A 349 -1.45 -12.53 11.03
C ASP A 349 -1.87 -12.95 9.60
N ARG A 350 -3.04 -12.47 9.15
CA ARG A 350 -3.57 -12.57 7.78
C ARG A 350 -3.58 -11.22 7.04
N SER A 351 -2.66 -10.35 7.43
CA SER A 351 -2.49 -9.01 6.87
C SER A 351 -1.94 -9.02 5.45
N ASP A 352 -2.31 -7.98 4.71
CA ASP A 352 -1.72 -7.57 3.44
C ASP A 352 -0.60 -6.55 3.70
N MET A 353 0.36 -6.44 2.77
CA MET A 353 1.21 -5.26 2.67
C MET A 353 0.40 -4.12 2.04
N VAL A 354 0.36 -2.98 2.72
CA VAL A 354 -0.22 -1.73 2.23
C VAL A 354 0.90 -0.72 2.07
N VAL A 355 0.87 0.05 0.98
CA VAL A 355 1.84 1.13 0.72
C VAL A 355 1.07 2.41 0.51
N CYS A 356 1.38 3.45 1.28
CA CYS A 356 0.80 4.78 1.14
C CYS A 356 1.88 5.83 0.90
N ILE A 357 1.51 6.88 0.16
CA ILE A 357 2.41 8.01 -0.13
C ILE A 357 1.83 9.26 0.54
N GLY A 358 2.68 9.98 1.26
CA GLY A 358 2.40 11.25 1.92
C GLY A 358 3.09 12.43 1.24
N ASP A 359 3.13 13.56 1.92
CA ASP A 359 3.92 14.72 1.52
C ASP A 359 5.41 14.56 1.83
N ASP A 360 6.19 15.59 1.52
CA ASP A 360 7.64 15.62 1.72
C ASP A 360 8.08 15.80 3.18
N SER A 361 7.14 15.98 4.10
CA SER A 361 7.37 16.10 5.55
C SER A 361 7.02 14.81 6.32
N GLY A 362 6.64 13.75 5.60
CA GLY A 362 6.20 12.50 6.20
C GLY A 362 4.82 12.63 6.88
N LYS A 363 3.92 13.42 6.29
CA LYS A 363 2.53 13.59 6.75
C LYS A 363 1.55 13.31 5.60
N ASN A 364 0.26 13.35 5.91
CA ASN A 364 -0.84 13.32 4.94
C ASN A 364 -0.78 12.12 3.98
N PHE A 365 -0.47 10.94 4.49
CA PHE A 365 -0.43 9.73 3.67
C PHE A 365 -1.84 9.41 3.15
N ASN A 366 -2.05 9.57 1.84
CA ASN A 366 -3.37 9.58 1.22
C ASN A 366 -3.50 8.82 -0.11
N ARG A 367 -2.38 8.29 -0.64
CA ARG A 367 -2.35 7.50 -1.88
C ARG A 367 -1.99 6.06 -1.57
N LYS A 368 -3.00 5.25 -1.23
CA LYS A 368 -2.82 3.83 -0.86
C LYS A 368 -2.74 2.91 -2.07
N SER A 369 -1.89 1.89 -1.99
CA SER A 369 -1.75 0.82 -2.97
C SER A 369 -1.47 -0.53 -2.28
N ARG A 370 -1.65 -1.63 -3.01
CA ARG A 370 -1.40 -3.00 -2.53
C ARG A 370 -0.43 -3.74 -3.48
N PRO A 371 0.88 -3.82 -3.15
CA PRO A 371 1.87 -4.46 -4.03
C PRO A 371 1.62 -5.96 -4.25
N PHE A 372 1.26 -6.68 -3.20
CA PHE A 372 1.01 -8.12 -3.29
C PHE A 372 -0.48 -8.39 -3.29
N TYR A 373 -1.05 -8.58 -4.48
CA TYR A 373 -2.45 -8.95 -4.62
C TYR A 373 -2.67 -10.46 -4.65
N PHE A 374 -3.63 -10.92 -3.86
CA PHE A 374 -4.13 -12.29 -3.83
C PHE A 374 -5.50 -12.32 -3.15
N THR A 375 -6.35 -13.26 -3.55
CA THR A 375 -7.75 -13.33 -3.12
C THR A 375 -8.00 -14.35 -2.00
N ASP A 376 -7.09 -15.32 -1.82
CA ASP A 376 -7.15 -16.28 -0.72
C ASP A 376 -6.95 -15.57 0.63
N ASN A 377 -8.02 -15.54 1.43
CA ASN A 377 -8.05 -14.83 2.72
C ASN A 377 -7.37 -15.59 3.87
N THR A 378 -6.81 -16.78 3.59
CA THR A 378 -5.97 -17.52 4.53
C THR A 378 -4.48 -17.18 4.38
N ARG A 379 -4.13 -16.41 3.34
CA ARG A 379 -2.75 -16.01 3.04
C ARG A 379 -2.41 -14.65 3.61
N SER A 380 -1.12 -14.36 3.70
CA SER A 380 -0.61 -13.10 4.23
C SER A 380 0.63 -12.63 3.48
N CYS A 381 0.91 -11.33 3.62
CA CYS A 381 2.17 -10.71 3.24
C CYS A 381 2.58 -9.75 4.36
N MET A 382 3.57 -10.14 5.14
CA MET A 382 3.99 -9.50 6.39
C MET A 382 5.49 -9.18 6.37
N TRP A 383 5.96 -8.50 7.42
CA TRP A 383 7.37 -8.14 7.62
C TRP A 383 7.94 -7.43 6.40
N ASN A 384 7.16 -6.45 5.97
CA ASN A 384 7.28 -5.76 4.71
C ASN A 384 8.41 -4.72 4.76
N SER A 385 9.04 -4.45 3.62
CA SER A 385 9.99 -3.35 3.46
C SER A 385 9.97 -2.77 2.05
N LEU A 386 10.60 -1.61 1.90
CA LEU A 386 10.67 -0.86 0.65
C LEU A 386 12.12 -0.50 0.28
N CYS A 387 12.45 -0.54 -1.00
CA CYS A 387 13.73 -0.04 -1.51
C CYS A 387 13.49 0.89 -2.70
N VAL A 388 13.78 2.19 -2.54
CA VAL A 388 13.73 3.16 -3.64
C VAL A 388 15.02 3.02 -4.43
N ALA A 389 14.95 2.43 -5.63
CA ALA A 389 16.13 2.16 -6.43
C ALA A 389 16.57 3.39 -7.23
N ASP A 390 15.61 4.09 -7.83
CA ASP A 390 15.84 5.30 -8.63
C ASP A 390 14.59 6.20 -8.66
N ASP A 391 14.53 7.14 -9.61
CA ASP A 391 13.41 8.08 -9.78
C ASP A 391 12.12 7.42 -10.27
N LYS A 392 12.22 6.23 -10.87
CA LYS A 392 11.11 5.50 -11.51
C LYS A 392 10.80 4.19 -10.81
N THR A 393 11.70 3.67 -9.98
CA THR A 393 11.64 2.31 -9.48
C THR A 393 11.68 2.27 -7.97
N ILE A 394 10.67 1.61 -7.39
CA ILE A 394 10.63 1.22 -5.99
C ILE A 394 10.35 -0.28 -5.90
N TRP A 395 11.03 -0.99 -5.02
CA TRP A 395 10.76 -2.40 -4.74
C TRP A 395 9.95 -2.53 -3.47
N ALA A 396 8.90 -3.36 -3.52
CA ALA A 396 8.24 -3.88 -2.34
C ALA A 396 8.75 -5.29 -2.07
N ILE A 397 9.09 -5.55 -0.81
CA ILE A 397 9.59 -6.84 -0.34
C ILE A 397 8.64 -7.33 0.76
N GLY A 398 8.20 -8.58 0.66
CA GLY A 398 7.25 -9.17 1.60
C GLY A 398 7.61 -10.59 1.98
N SER A 399 7.34 -10.93 3.24
CA SER A 399 7.33 -12.32 3.72
C SER A 399 5.92 -12.86 3.50
N THR A 400 5.75 -13.72 2.51
CA THR A 400 4.41 -14.14 2.07
C THR A 400 4.35 -15.64 1.82
N ASN A 401 3.19 -16.20 2.15
CA ASN A 401 2.80 -17.57 1.80
C ASN A 401 1.77 -17.60 0.66
N ALA A 402 1.48 -16.47 0.00
CA ALA A 402 0.44 -16.38 -1.02
C ALA A 402 0.78 -17.11 -2.31
N PHE A 403 2.07 -17.34 -2.58
CA PHE A 403 2.56 -17.96 -3.82
C PHE A 403 3.32 -19.28 -3.56
N GLY A 404 3.23 -19.78 -2.31
CA GLY A 404 3.87 -21.00 -1.83
C GLY A 404 3.06 -21.65 -0.71
N ASN A 405 3.67 -22.58 0.03
CA ASN A 405 3.04 -23.26 1.17
C ASN A 405 3.67 -22.90 2.53
N LYS A 406 4.62 -21.97 2.55
CA LYS A 406 5.38 -21.50 3.72
C LYS A 406 5.61 -19.99 3.58
N SER A 407 6.06 -19.34 4.65
CA SER A 407 6.56 -17.97 4.56
C SER A 407 7.84 -17.94 3.73
N GLU A 408 7.80 -17.21 2.61
CA GLU A 408 8.89 -17.03 1.67
C GLU A 408 9.15 -15.55 1.43
N VAL A 409 10.36 -15.18 1.01
CA VAL A 409 10.69 -13.80 0.66
C VAL A 409 10.39 -13.57 -0.82
N TRP A 410 9.46 -12.66 -1.09
CA TRP A 410 9.07 -12.26 -2.44
C TRP A 410 9.27 -10.76 -2.65
N ILE A 411 9.61 -10.39 -3.89
CA ILE A 411 9.75 -9.00 -4.32
C ILE A 411 8.80 -8.70 -5.48
N ILE A 412 8.38 -7.45 -5.59
CA ILE A 412 7.66 -6.92 -6.76
C ILE A 412 8.13 -5.50 -7.06
N LYS A 413 8.28 -5.17 -8.35
CA LYS A 413 8.66 -3.85 -8.82
C LYS A 413 7.44 -2.93 -8.84
N GLY A 414 7.63 -1.74 -8.29
CA GLY A 414 6.74 -0.59 -8.38
C GLY A 414 7.33 0.46 -9.32
N ILE A 415 6.47 1.03 -10.15
CA ILE A 415 6.75 2.09 -11.10
C ILE A 415 6.22 3.39 -10.49
N VAL A 416 7.10 4.36 -10.28
CA VAL A 416 6.76 5.70 -9.80
C VAL A 416 6.20 6.50 -10.96
N LEU A 417 4.93 6.88 -10.88
CA LEU A 417 4.18 7.60 -11.90
C LEU A 417 4.03 9.07 -11.49
N PRO A 418 4.68 10.03 -12.20
CA PRO A 418 4.48 11.45 -11.97
C PRO A 418 3.11 11.92 -12.49
N ASN A 419 2.82 13.21 -12.31
CA ASN A 419 1.66 13.84 -12.93
C ASN A 419 1.70 13.67 -14.46
N MET A 420 0.54 13.40 -15.05
CA MET A 420 0.37 13.21 -16.48
C MET A 420 0.35 14.56 -17.21
N VAL A 421 0.87 14.57 -18.43
CA VAL A 421 0.96 15.74 -19.29
C VAL A 421 0.47 15.38 -20.70
N ALA A 422 -0.68 15.94 -21.08
CA ALA A 422 -1.13 15.94 -22.46
C ALA A 422 -0.47 17.11 -23.19
N ARG A 423 0.21 16.82 -24.30
CA ARG A 423 0.85 17.84 -25.15
C ARG A 423 -0.02 18.15 -26.36
N LYS A 424 0.03 19.41 -26.83
CA LYS A 424 -0.75 19.81 -28.00
C LYS A 424 -0.27 19.11 -29.27
N GLN A 425 -1.08 18.18 -29.78
CA GLN A 425 -0.87 17.48 -31.05
C GLN A 425 -2.21 16.89 -31.51
N SER A 426 -2.65 17.23 -32.72
CA SER A 426 -3.78 16.57 -33.36
C SER A 426 -3.37 15.19 -33.84
N LEU A 427 -4.23 14.20 -33.60
CA LEU A 427 -4.00 12.80 -33.95
C LEU A 427 -5.18 12.26 -34.74
N ALA A 428 -4.88 11.38 -35.69
CA ALA A 428 -5.90 10.64 -36.40
C ALA A 428 -6.28 9.43 -35.56
N VAL A 429 -7.54 9.33 -35.13
CA VAL A 429 -8.00 8.17 -34.36
C VAL A 429 -8.27 7.02 -35.34
N ASP A 430 -7.23 6.24 -35.65
CA ASP A 430 -7.27 5.14 -36.60
C ASP A 430 -7.05 3.77 -35.93
N GLY A 431 -6.62 3.76 -34.66
CA GLY A 431 -6.40 2.56 -33.86
C GLY A 431 -4.97 2.05 -33.94
N GLU A 432 -4.08 2.77 -34.62
CA GLU A 432 -2.65 2.59 -34.58
C GLU A 432 -2.04 3.26 -33.34
N SER A 433 -0.75 3.02 -33.11
CA SER A 433 -0.01 3.57 -31.97
C SER A 433 1.42 3.94 -32.36
N GLU A 434 1.63 4.23 -33.65
CA GLU A 434 2.95 4.45 -34.25
C GLU A 434 3.44 5.90 -34.08
N GLU A 435 2.56 6.81 -33.68
CA GLU A 435 2.88 8.20 -33.43
C GLU A 435 3.94 8.35 -32.34
N ASP A 436 4.85 9.32 -32.51
CA ASP A 436 5.96 9.57 -31.57
C ASP A 436 5.48 9.78 -30.12
N LEU A 437 4.29 10.35 -29.92
CA LEU A 437 3.72 10.48 -28.57
C LEU A 437 3.28 9.14 -27.97
N TRP A 438 2.76 8.22 -28.79
CA TRP A 438 2.25 6.93 -28.36
C TRP A 438 3.36 5.92 -28.06
N THR A 439 4.50 6.06 -28.74
CA THR A 439 5.69 5.21 -28.53
C THR A 439 6.56 5.61 -27.34
N LYS A 440 6.29 6.75 -26.70
CA LYS A 440 6.98 7.20 -25.47
C LYS A 440 6.60 6.34 -24.26
N SER A 441 7.45 6.41 -23.22
CA SER A 441 7.17 5.76 -21.94
C SER A 441 5.78 6.11 -21.43
N PRO A 442 5.00 5.11 -20.95
CA PRO A 442 3.62 5.32 -20.56
C PRO A 442 3.51 6.31 -19.41
N GLN A 443 2.53 7.20 -19.49
CA GLN A 443 2.20 8.16 -18.43
C GLN A 443 1.40 7.53 -17.29
N ALA A 444 0.67 6.44 -17.56
CA ALA A 444 -0.02 5.64 -16.54
C ALA A 444 0.18 4.14 -16.79
N PHE A 445 0.19 3.37 -15.69
CA PHE A 445 0.36 1.92 -15.70
C PHE A 445 -0.59 1.26 -14.69
N ILE A 446 -1.18 0.12 -15.06
CA ILE A 446 -1.97 -0.76 -14.18
C ILE A 446 -1.56 -2.20 -14.51
N GLY A 447 -1.37 -3.06 -13.50
CA GLY A 447 -0.94 -4.44 -13.75
C GLY A 447 -0.37 -5.17 -12.53
N GLY A 448 -0.84 -4.82 -11.33
CA GLY A 448 -0.42 -5.41 -10.07
C GLY A 448 -1.26 -6.61 -9.64
N PHE A 449 -2.50 -6.73 -10.15
CA PHE A 449 -3.44 -7.75 -9.68
C PHE A 449 -3.35 -9.06 -10.48
N GLY A 450 -2.85 -9.01 -11.71
CA GLY A 450 -2.68 -10.18 -12.56
C GLY A 450 -1.67 -9.94 -13.67
N ASN A 451 -1.59 -10.87 -14.62
CA ASN A 451 -0.63 -10.76 -15.72
C ASN A 451 -1.05 -9.72 -16.77
N THR A 452 -2.28 -9.21 -16.72
CA THR A 452 -2.77 -8.19 -17.64
C THR A 452 -2.18 -6.83 -17.28
N ARG A 453 -1.72 -6.08 -18.28
CA ARG A 453 -1.13 -4.76 -18.08
C ARG A 453 -1.81 -3.72 -18.96
N LEU A 454 -2.17 -2.58 -18.37
CA LEU A 454 -2.62 -1.38 -19.07
C LEU A 454 -1.52 -0.34 -19.06
N MET A 455 -1.21 0.21 -20.23
CA MET A 455 -0.29 1.34 -20.41
C MET A 455 -1.01 2.43 -21.20
N LEU A 456 -0.87 3.68 -20.76
CA LEU A 456 -1.64 4.79 -21.33
C LEU A 456 -0.79 6.03 -21.54
N ASN A 457 -1.00 6.71 -22.67
CA ASN A 457 -0.47 8.04 -22.98
C ASN A 457 -1.61 9.00 -23.37
N THR A 458 -1.35 10.31 -23.29
CA THR A 458 -2.35 11.36 -23.55
C THR A 458 -1.81 12.46 -24.47
N SER A 459 -2.70 13.08 -25.25
CA SER A 459 -2.44 14.29 -26.03
C SER A 459 -3.73 15.10 -26.18
N TYR A 460 -3.68 16.30 -26.76
CA TYR A 460 -4.87 17.09 -27.02
C TYR A 460 -4.70 18.02 -28.23
N ASP A 461 -5.81 18.51 -28.78
CA ASP A 461 -5.81 19.67 -29.66
C ASP A 461 -6.91 20.67 -29.27
N ASP A 462 -7.37 21.50 -30.21
CA ASP A 462 -8.40 22.50 -29.92
C ASP A 462 -9.82 21.90 -29.87
N GLN A 463 -10.00 20.68 -30.38
CA GLN A 463 -11.29 20.01 -30.52
C GLN A 463 -11.42 18.79 -29.60
N MET A 464 -10.33 18.06 -29.39
CA MET A 464 -10.33 16.74 -28.76
C MET A 464 -9.28 16.61 -27.66
N LEU A 465 -9.58 15.74 -26.69
CA LEU A 465 -8.64 15.10 -25.80
C LEU A 465 -8.41 13.66 -26.28
N TYR A 466 -7.15 13.25 -26.41
CA TYR A 466 -6.80 11.94 -26.96
C TYR A 466 -6.14 11.02 -25.94
N PHE A 467 -6.37 9.73 -26.11
CA PHE A 467 -5.72 8.66 -25.36
C PHE A 467 -5.28 7.54 -26.29
N THR A 468 -4.10 6.99 -26.04
CA THR A 468 -3.78 5.62 -26.46
C THR A 468 -3.76 4.74 -25.22
N VAL A 469 -4.37 3.57 -25.32
CA VAL A 469 -4.42 2.56 -24.27
C VAL A 469 -3.96 1.24 -24.85
N LYS A 470 -2.80 0.76 -24.42
CA LYS A 470 -2.28 -0.55 -24.77
C LYS A 470 -2.57 -1.53 -23.63
N ILE A 471 -3.26 -2.61 -23.94
CA ILE A 471 -3.52 -3.72 -23.04
C ILE A 471 -2.67 -4.90 -23.48
N GLU A 472 -1.84 -5.40 -22.58
CA GLU A 472 -1.13 -6.65 -22.76
C GLU A 472 -1.82 -7.75 -21.97
N ASP A 473 -2.41 -8.69 -22.69
CA ASP A 473 -3.17 -9.82 -22.18
C ASP A 473 -3.04 -11.01 -23.15
N GLU A 474 -2.76 -12.18 -22.60
CA GLU A 474 -2.66 -13.43 -23.36
C GLU A 474 -4.02 -14.06 -23.65
N ASN A 475 -5.09 -13.65 -22.94
CA ASN A 475 -6.39 -14.34 -22.93
C ASN A 475 -7.60 -13.43 -23.20
N VAL A 476 -7.46 -12.47 -24.12
CA VAL A 476 -8.46 -11.44 -24.41
C VAL A 476 -9.88 -12.00 -24.59
N LYS A 477 -10.80 -11.55 -23.74
CA LYS A 477 -12.23 -11.77 -23.79
C LYS A 477 -12.94 -10.54 -24.36
N GLY A 478 -13.30 -10.64 -25.63
CA GLY A 478 -14.16 -9.68 -26.30
C GLY A 478 -15.64 -9.83 -25.95
N GLY A 479 -16.41 -8.80 -26.27
CA GLY A 479 -17.87 -8.76 -26.21
C GLY A 479 -18.39 -7.35 -25.95
N THR A 480 -19.70 -7.24 -25.75
CA THR A 480 -20.40 -5.95 -25.65
C THR A 480 -20.70 -5.53 -24.22
N ASN A 481 -20.83 -6.47 -23.30
CA ASN A 481 -21.18 -6.19 -21.91
C ASN A 481 -19.91 -5.97 -21.08
N ILE A 482 -19.57 -4.69 -20.83
CA ILE A 482 -18.38 -4.29 -20.09
C ILE A 482 -18.26 -4.96 -18.72
N SER A 483 -19.35 -5.35 -18.05
CA SER A 483 -19.29 -6.02 -16.74
C SER A 483 -18.83 -7.48 -16.79
N LEU A 484 -18.68 -8.04 -18.00
CA LEU A 484 -18.45 -9.48 -18.21
C LEU A 484 -17.21 -9.77 -19.06
N VAL A 485 -16.62 -8.76 -19.68
CA VAL A 485 -15.58 -8.90 -20.71
C VAL A 485 -14.41 -7.99 -20.42
N ASP A 486 -13.30 -8.18 -21.12
CA ASP A 486 -12.13 -7.34 -20.89
C ASP A 486 -12.36 -5.93 -21.40
N GLY A 487 -11.68 -4.99 -20.77
CA GLY A 487 -11.82 -3.60 -21.11
C GLY A 487 -11.10 -2.70 -20.13
N PHE A 488 -11.40 -1.43 -20.24
CA PHE A 488 -10.96 -0.43 -19.27
C PHE A 488 -11.99 0.68 -19.17
N ARG A 489 -11.85 1.48 -18.13
CA ARG A 489 -12.61 2.71 -17.94
C ARG A 489 -11.67 3.87 -17.66
N LEU A 490 -11.91 4.98 -18.34
CA LEU A 490 -11.29 6.27 -18.08
C LEU A 490 -12.27 7.14 -17.30
N TYR A 491 -11.76 7.89 -16.33
CA TYR A 491 -12.52 8.82 -15.51
C TYR A 491 -11.88 10.20 -15.60
N ILE A 492 -12.71 11.22 -15.79
CA ILE A 492 -12.23 12.57 -16.09
C ILE A 492 -13.07 13.57 -15.28
N ASP A 493 -12.41 14.42 -14.49
CA ASP A 493 -12.96 15.58 -13.80
C ASP A 493 -12.29 16.85 -14.39
N PRO A 494 -12.80 17.37 -15.53
CA PRO A 494 -12.18 18.48 -16.26
C PRO A 494 -12.15 19.77 -15.45
N MET A 495 -13.13 19.95 -14.56
CA MET A 495 -13.27 21.15 -13.73
C MET A 495 -12.59 21.03 -12.37
N ASN A 496 -11.92 19.90 -12.12
CA ASN A 496 -11.22 19.62 -10.87
C ASN A 496 -12.10 19.84 -9.62
N LYS A 497 -13.35 19.37 -9.69
CA LYS A 497 -14.34 19.52 -8.62
C LYS A 497 -13.93 18.80 -7.35
N GLY A 498 -13.21 17.68 -7.46
CA GLY A 498 -12.78 16.90 -6.29
C GLY A 498 -13.96 16.35 -5.48
N SER A 499 -15.03 15.93 -6.15
CA SER A 499 -16.22 15.38 -5.49
C SER A 499 -15.92 14.03 -4.81
N ILE A 500 -16.58 13.75 -3.68
CA ILE A 500 -16.51 12.44 -3.00
C ILE A 500 -17.30 11.33 -3.71
N GLY A 501 -18.05 11.68 -4.76
CA GLY A 501 -18.92 10.81 -5.56
C GLY A 501 -18.98 11.26 -7.02
N PRO A 502 -19.49 10.42 -7.96
CA PRO A 502 -19.83 10.87 -9.29
C PRO A 502 -20.81 12.05 -9.24
N ASP A 503 -20.45 13.17 -9.85
CA ASP A 503 -21.27 14.39 -9.87
C ASP A 503 -21.29 15.04 -11.25
N GLN A 504 -22.20 15.99 -11.47
CA GLN A 504 -22.33 16.70 -12.74
C GLN A 504 -20.98 17.28 -13.18
N GLY A 505 -20.61 17.17 -14.45
CA GLY A 505 -19.31 17.62 -14.95
C GLY A 505 -18.14 16.68 -14.65
N ILE A 506 -18.39 15.52 -14.05
CA ILE A 506 -17.44 14.42 -13.91
C ILE A 506 -17.90 13.30 -14.85
N PHE A 507 -16.98 12.75 -15.63
CA PHE A 507 -17.29 11.84 -16.73
C PHE A 507 -16.57 10.50 -16.56
N SER A 508 -17.16 9.45 -17.12
CA SER A 508 -16.46 8.19 -17.33
C SER A 508 -16.73 7.63 -18.72
N LEU A 509 -15.71 7.02 -19.31
CA LEU A 509 -15.73 6.36 -20.61
C LEU A 509 -15.23 4.95 -20.44
N ALA A 510 -16.09 3.96 -20.62
CA ALA A 510 -15.68 2.56 -20.67
C ALA A 510 -15.56 2.06 -22.10
N VAL A 511 -14.54 1.25 -22.35
CA VAL A 511 -14.25 0.63 -23.65
C VAL A 511 -14.00 -0.85 -23.43
N THR A 512 -14.77 -1.72 -24.08
CA THR A 512 -14.51 -3.17 -24.08
C THR A 512 -13.35 -3.50 -25.03
N ALA A 513 -12.75 -4.68 -24.90
CA ALA A 513 -11.76 -5.18 -25.84
C ALA A 513 -12.29 -5.24 -27.29
N SER A 514 -13.60 -5.40 -27.46
CA SER A 514 -14.27 -5.34 -28.77
C SER A 514 -14.59 -3.92 -29.26
N GLY A 515 -14.19 -2.88 -28.53
CA GLY A 515 -14.38 -1.48 -28.89
C GLY A 515 -15.77 -0.93 -28.62
N VAL A 516 -16.58 -1.62 -27.79
CA VAL A 516 -17.89 -1.10 -27.40
C VAL A 516 -17.70 -0.02 -26.35
N VAL A 517 -18.36 1.11 -26.57
CA VAL A 517 -18.22 2.33 -25.76
C VAL A 517 -19.46 2.54 -24.89
N SER A 518 -19.25 2.84 -23.61
CA SER A 518 -20.26 3.40 -22.71
C SER A 518 -19.74 4.72 -22.15
N PHE A 519 -20.54 5.78 -22.23
CA PHE A 519 -20.16 7.12 -21.80
C PHE A 519 -21.16 7.62 -20.78
N GLN A 520 -20.66 8.10 -19.65
CA GLN A 520 -21.49 8.45 -18.50
C GLN A 520 -21.04 9.78 -17.90
N GLN A 521 -22.01 10.52 -17.37
CA GLN A 521 -21.78 11.67 -16.50
C GLN A 521 -22.28 11.36 -15.08
N GLY A 522 -21.58 11.88 -14.07
CA GLY A 522 -22.02 11.79 -12.70
C GLY A 522 -23.31 12.59 -12.45
N ALA A 523 -24.16 12.07 -11.58
CA ALA A 523 -25.39 12.70 -11.11
C ALA A 523 -25.66 12.24 -9.68
N ALA A 524 -25.38 13.11 -8.69
CA ALA A 524 -25.69 12.86 -7.28
C ALA A 524 -25.24 11.47 -6.76
N ALA A 525 -23.95 11.17 -6.89
CA ALA A 525 -23.27 9.93 -6.50
C ALA A 525 -23.56 8.70 -7.38
N THR A 526 -24.30 8.87 -8.47
CA THR A 526 -24.57 7.81 -9.45
C THR A 526 -24.02 8.18 -10.82
N TRP A 527 -23.81 7.18 -11.67
CA TRP A 527 -23.46 7.40 -13.07
C TRP A 527 -24.73 7.34 -13.92
N LYS A 528 -24.91 8.33 -14.80
CA LYS A 528 -26.00 8.39 -15.77
C LYS A 528 -25.42 8.26 -17.18
N GLU A 529 -26.00 7.38 -17.99
CA GLU A 529 -25.59 7.21 -19.39
C GLU A 529 -25.85 8.48 -20.19
N GLU A 530 -24.91 8.80 -21.07
CA GLU A 530 -24.94 9.93 -21.98
C GLU A 530 -24.64 9.46 -23.41
N GLU A 531 -25.11 10.21 -24.40
CA GLU A 531 -24.87 9.91 -25.81
C GLU A 531 -23.37 9.96 -26.14
N SER A 532 -22.81 8.85 -26.64
CA SER A 532 -21.39 8.73 -27.02
C SER A 532 -21.08 9.31 -28.42
N SER A 533 -22.08 9.86 -29.11
CA SER A 533 -21.93 10.46 -30.45
C SER A 533 -20.79 11.47 -30.54
N GLY A 534 -19.88 11.27 -31.50
CA GLY A 534 -18.70 12.13 -31.70
C GLY A 534 -17.47 11.73 -30.90
N ILE A 535 -17.59 10.86 -29.90
CA ILE A 535 -16.43 10.16 -29.32
C ILE A 535 -15.97 9.12 -30.35
N VAL A 536 -14.70 9.17 -30.72
CA VAL A 536 -14.11 8.24 -31.68
C VAL A 536 -13.25 7.25 -30.92
N VAL A 537 -13.53 5.95 -31.09
CA VAL A 537 -12.71 4.87 -30.54
C VAL A 537 -12.37 3.91 -31.66
N LYS A 538 -11.09 3.58 -31.79
CA LYS A 538 -10.60 2.54 -32.69
C LYS A 538 -9.81 1.53 -31.89
N ASN A 539 -10.33 0.30 -31.87
CA ASN A 539 -9.65 -0.84 -31.26
C ASN A 539 -8.94 -1.65 -32.34
N LYS A 540 -7.73 -2.10 -32.02
CA LYS A 540 -6.96 -3.01 -32.84
C LYS A 540 -6.40 -4.14 -31.98
N ASN A 541 -6.61 -5.38 -32.41
CA ASN A 541 -5.92 -6.52 -31.81
C ASN A 541 -4.45 -6.48 -32.21
N VAL A 542 -3.56 -6.69 -31.24
CA VAL A 542 -2.12 -6.76 -31.46
C VAL A 542 -1.57 -8.04 -30.86
N THR A 543 -0.35 -8.43 -31.22
CA THR A 543 0.26 -9.61 -30.61
C THR A 543 0.37 -9.42 -29.10
N GLY A 544 -0.22 -10.36 -28.34
CA GLY A 544 -0.19 -10.34 -26.88
C GLY A 544 -1.17 -9.35 -26.23
N GLY A 545 -2.23 -8.92 -26.93
CA GLY A 545 -3.34 -8.15 -26.35
C GLY A 545 -4.12 -7.32 -27.37
N TYR A 546 -4.47 -6.10 -26.99
CA TYR A 546 -5.16 -5.15 -27.87
C TYR A 546 -4.77 -3.71 -27.53
N GLN A 547 -5.05 -2.79 -28.43
CA GLN A 547 -4.89 -1.37 -28.20
C GLN A 547 -6.15 -0.60 -28.60
N SER A 548 -6.39 0.51 -27.92
CA SER A 548 -7.45 1.46 -28.21
C SER A 548 -6.84 2.84 -28.41
N GLU A 549 -7.18 3.47 -29.53
CA GLU A 549 -6.98 4.89 -29.71
C GLU A 549 -8.32 5.62 -29.59
N ILE A 550 -8.33 6.73 -28.85
CA ILE A 550 -9.54 7.40 -28.40
C ILE A 550 -9.40 8.90 -28.65
N GLY A 551 -10.43 9.52 -29.20
CA GLY A 551 -10.63 10.97 -29.24
C GLY A 551 -11.97 11.35 -28.61
N ILE A 552 -11.92 12.18 -27.56
CA ILE A 552 -13.10 12.69 -26.85
C ILE A 552 -13.25 14.18 -27.16
N PRO A 553 -14.36 14.64 -27.75
CA PRO A 553 -14.60 16.05 -27.98
C PRO A 553 -14.63 16.84 -26.67
N TRP A 554 -13.96 17.98 -26.63
CA TRP A 554 -14.03 18.88 -25.47
C TRP A 554 -15.47 19.31 -25.15
N SER A 555 -16.34 19.41 -26.16
CA SER A 555 -17.77 19.70 -25.99
C SER A 555 -18.51 18.63 -25.18
N LYS A 556 -18.06 17.36 -25.19
CA LYS A 556 -18.60 16.29 -24.34
C LYS A 556 -18.11 16.38 -22.90
N LEU A 557 -16.97 17.03 -22.67
CA LEU A 557 -16.36 17.20 -21.36
C LEU A 557 -16.71 18.54 -20.70
N GLY A 558 -17.70 19.26 -21.23
CA GLY A 558 -18.12 20.58 -20.70
C GLY A 558 -17.21 21.74 -21.12
N GLY A 559 -16.28 21.51 -22.05
CA GLY A 559 -15.37 22.52 -22.60
C GLY A 559 -13.91 22.13 -22.48
N LYS A 560 -13.06 22.82 -23.25
CA LYS A 560 -11.61 22.66 -23.19
C LYS A 560 -11.07 23.32 -21.92
N VAL A 561 -10.25 22.58 -21.19
CA VAL A 561 -9.58 23.08 -19.98
C VAL A 561 -8.44 24.02 -20.37
N SER A 562 -8.21 25.06 -19.59
CA SER A 562 -7.08 25.97 -19.81
C SER A 562 -5.74 25.27 -19.57
N LEU A 563 -4.69 25.72 -20.24
CA LEU A 563 -3.33 25.22 -20.02
C LEU A 563 -2.94 25.35 -18.53
N ASP A 564 -2.09 24.44 -18.08
CA ASP A 564 -1.56 24.42 -16.71
C ASP A 564 -2.61 24.25 -15.59
N LYS A 565 -3.87 23.99 -15.94
CA LYS A 565 -4.90 23.63 -14.96
C LYS A 565 -4.96 22.11 -14.79
N ARG A 566 -5.21 21.70 -13.55
CA ARG A 566 -5.42 20.30 -13.18
C ARG A 566 -6.71 19.79 -13.79
N ILE A 567 -6.63 18.62 -14.41
CA ILE A 567 -7.73 17.72 -14.74
C ILE A 567 -7.60 16.52 -13.80
N GLY A 568 -8.66 16.19 -13.05
CA GLY A 568 -8.67 14.94 -12.31
C GLY A 568 -8.79 13.77 -13.29
N PHE A 569 -7.85 12.84 -13.25
CA PHE A 569 -7.79 11.69 -14.16
C PHE A 569 -7.60 10.38 -13.41
N HIS A 570 -8.34 9.36 -13.83
CA HIS A 570 -8.20 8.02 -13.32
C HIS A 570 -8.51 6.99 -14.41
N ALA A 571 -7.95 5.79 -14.27
CA ALA A 571 -8.21 4.65 -15.13
C ALA A 571 -8.40 3.39 -14.30
N CYS A 572 -9.22 2.46 -14.79
CA CYS A 572 -9.46 1.16 -14.20
C CYS A 572 -9.40 0.09 -15.29
N LEU A 573 -8.64 -0.97 -15.04
CA LEU A 573 -8.52 -2.15 -15.90
C LEU A 573 -9.57 -3.20 -15.49
N TYR A 574 -10.18 -3.86 -16.47
CA TYR A 574 -11.12 -4.95 -16.28
C TYR A 574 -10.62 -6.21 -16.96
N GLU A 575 -10.46 -7.29 -16.18
CA GLU A 575 -9.97 -8.59 -16.64
C GLU A 575 -11.01 -9.68 -16.37
N SER A 576 -11.26 -10.54 -17.35
CA SER A 576 -12.29 -11.57 -17.35
C SER A 576 -11.75 -12.87 -17.96
N VAL A 577 -12.09 -14.02 -17.38
CA VAL A 577 -11.63 -15.33 -17.90
C VAL A 577 -12.77 -16.18 -18.45
N THR A 578 -13.96 -16.13 -17.83
CA THR A 578 -15.09 -17.00 -18.15
C THR A 578 -16.23 -16.31 -18.89
N GLY A 579 -16.16 -14.97 -19.05
CA GLY A 579 -17.27 -14.19 -19.63
C GLY A 579 -18.50 -14.04 -18.71
N SER A 580 -18.38 -14.44 -17.44
CA SER A 580 -19.48 -14.42 -16.46
C SER A 580 -19.34 -13.34 -15.39
N GLN A 581 -18.13 -12.87 -15.15
CA GLN A 581 -17.77 -11.75 -14.27
C GLN A 581 -16.28 -11.42 -14.47
N HIS A 582 -15.87 -10.23 -14.05
CA HIS A 582 -14.46 -9.91 -13.91
C HIS A 582 -13.77 -10.81 -12.87
N VAL A 583 -12.58 -11.29 -13.19
CA VAL A 583 -11.69 -11.93 -12.22
C VAL A 583 -11.14 -10.89 -11.26
N TYR A 584 -10.79 -9.72 -11.79
CA TYR A 584 -10.44 -8.54 -11.00
C TYR A 584 -10.73 -7.25 -11.77
N GLU A 585 -10.99 -6.20 -11.00
CA GLU A 585 -10.99 -4.82 -11.45
C GLU A 585 -9.80 -4.14 -10.76
N GLU A 586 -8.88 -3.60 -11.54
CA GLU A 586 -7.67 -2.97 -11.00
C GLU A 586 -7.71 -1.46 -11.26
N PRO A 587 -7.86 -0.61 -10.22
CA PRO A 587 -7.73 0.82 -10.38
C PRO A 587 -6.26 1.21 -10.58
N LEU A 588 -6.01 2.34 -11.25
CA LEU A 588 -4.76 3.08 -11.10
C LEU A 588 -4.54 3.34 -9.59
N GLN A 589 -3.60 2.59 -9.01
CA GLN A 589 -3.43 2.49 -7.56
C GLN A 589 -3.16 3.88 -6.93
N GLY A 590 -3.76 4.12 -5.76
CA GLY A 590 -3.78 5.44 -5.11
C GLY A 590 -4.96 6.32 -5.51
N ASN A 591 -5.75 5.93 -6.51
CA ASN A 591 -7.02 6.57 -6.86
C ASN A 591 -8.20 5.65 -6.45
N VAL A 592 -9.38 6.24 -6.31
CA VAL A 592 -10.64 5.54 -5.99
C VAL A 592 -11.67 5.84 -7.07
N ASN A 593 -12.23 4.81 -7.71
CA ASN A 593 -13.09 4.89 -8.90
C ASN A 593 -14.19 5.96 -8.84
N ASN A 594 -14.83 6.12 -7.69
CA ASN A 594 -15.99 7.00 -7.51
C ASN A 594 -15.69 8.24 -6.66
N ALA A 595 -14.41 8.60 -6.47
CA ALA A 595 -14.03 9.74 -5.63
C ALA A 595 -12.99 10.62 -6.33
N ALA A 596 -13.47 11.62 -7.06
CA ALA A 596 -12.67 12.46 -7.94
C ALA A 596 -11.56 13.24 -7.23
N TYR A 597 -11.72 13.54 -5.93
CA TYR A 597 -10.63 14.15 -5.15
C TYR A 597 -9.37 13.28 -5.10
N SER A 598 -9.50 11.95 -5.21
CA SER A 598 -8.35 11.03 -5.12
C SER A 598 -7.60 10.85 -6.45
N TRP A 599 -8.18 11.31 -7.57
CA TRP A 599 -7.70 11.01 -8.91
C TRP A 599 -6.36 11.67 -9.19
N SER A 600 -5.57 11.08 -10.09
CA SER A 600 -4.27 11.59 -10.50
C SER A 600 -4.44 12.89 -11.29
N THR A 601 -3.34 13.63 -11.43
CA THR A 601 -3.35 14.92 -12.13
C THR A 601 -2.95 14.74 -13.58
N LEU A 602 -3.81 15.22 -14.48
CA LEU A 602 -3.51 15.44 -15.90
C LEU A 602 -3.46 16.95 -16.17
N ILE A 603 -2.45 17.41 -16.91
CA ILE A 603 -2.25 18.82 -17.26
C ILE A 603 -2.09 18.97 -18.78
N LEU A 604 -2.71 19.99 -19.34
CA LEU A 604 -2.50 20.38 -20.75
C LEU A 604 -1.30 21.31 -20.87
N LYS A 605 -0.39 21.00 -21.80
CA LYS A 605 0.86 21.76 -22.06
C LYS A 605 1.04 22.13 -23.52
#